data_AF-A0A7Y7M3K1-F1
#
_entry.id   AF-A0A7Y7M3K1-F1
#
_cell.length_a   1.000
_cell.length_b   1.000
_cell.length_c   1.000
_cell.angle_alpha   90.00
_cell.angle_beta   90.00
_cell.angle_gamma   90.00
#
_symmetry.space_group_name_H-M   'P 1'
#
loop_
_entity.id
_entity.type
_entity.pdbx_description
1 polymer ?
#
loop_
_entity_poly.entity_id
_entity_poly.type
_entity_poly.pdbx_seq_one_letter_code
_entity_poly.pdbx_strand_id
1 'polypeptide(L)' 'AKMEAWRQDYNEVRPHSAIGNKPPISLLNSLPACLPVEP' A
#
# COMPACT_ATOMS: atom_id res chain seq x y z
N ALA A 1 7.18 -13.37 -8.54
CA ALA A 1 8.15 -14.11 -7.70
C ALA A 1 7.67 -14.15 -6.22
N LYS A 2 8.20 -15.06 -5.38
CA LYS A 2 7.78 -15.22 -3.96
C LYS A 2 7.80 -13.90 -3.16
N MET A 3 8.79 -13.06 -3.40
CA MET A 3 8.94 -11.76 -2.73
C MET A 3 7.83 -10.76 -3.10
N GLU A 4 7.41 -10.74 -4.36
CA GLU A 4 6.33 -9.86 -4.81
C GLU A 4 5.00 -10.26 -4.19
N ALA A 5 4.72 -11.57 -4.13
CA ALA A 5 3.53 -12.10 -3.48
C ALA A 5 3.51 -11.74 -1.98
N TRP A 6 4.64 -11.86 -1.29
CA TRP A 6 4.74 -11.45 0.11
C TRP A 6 4.51 -9.94 0.30
N ARG A 7 5.14 -9.12 -0.55
CA ARG A 7 4.98 -7.65 -0.51
C ARG A 7 3.52 -7.26 -0.74
N GLN A 8 2.85 -7.89 -1.69
CA GLN A 8 1.45 -7.64 -1.99
C GLN A 8 0.56 -8.01 -0.79
N ASP A 9 0.70 -9.22 -0.25
CA ASP A 9 -0.09 -9.68 0.90
C ASP A 9 0.07 -8.76 2.12
N TYR A 10 1.31 -8.38 2.44
CA TYR A 10 1.59 -7.50 3.58
C TYR A 10 0.97 -6.11 3.41
N ASN A 11 1.08 -5.52 2.22
CA ASN A 11 0.64 -4.14 1.98
C ASN A 11 -0.86 -4.02 1.72
N GLU A 12 -1.45 -4.99 1.03
CA GLU A 12 -2.82 -4.88 0.49
C GLU A 12 -3.85 -5.70 1.28
N VAL A 13 -3.44 -6.78 1.96
CA VAL A 13 -4.37 -7.75 2.56
C VAL A 13 -4.24 -7.80 4.08
N ARG A 14 -3.01 -7.87 4.61
CA ARG A 14 -2.77 -8.15 6.02
C ARG A 14 -3.16 -6.98 6.93
N PRO A 15 -4.08 -7.17 7.89
CA PRO A 15 -4.42 -6.12 8.84
C PRO A 15 -3.38 -6.00 9.95
N HIS A 16 -3.15 -4.76 10.40
CA HIS A 16 -2.17 -4.45 11.44
C HIS A 16 -2.82 -3.68 12.59
N SER A 17 -2.75 -4.20 13.82
CA SER A 17 -3.38 -3.60 15.00
C SER A 17 -2.87 -2.19 15.31
N ALA A 18 -1.60 -1.92 15.03
CA ALA A 18 -0.99 -0.60 15.20
C ALA A 18 -1.64 0.52 14.37
N ILE A 19 -2.35 0.17 13.29
CA ILE A 19 -3.03 1.11 12.38
C ILE A 19 -4.54 0.87 12.34
N GLY A 20 -5.11 0.37 13.43
CA GLY A 20 -6.55 0.17 13.56
C GLY A 20 -7.05 -1.09 12.84
N ASN A 21 -6.22 -2.12 12.75
CA ASN A 21 -6.53 -3.41 12.14
C ASN A 21 -6.88 -3.31 10.64
N LYS A 22 -6.17 -2.43 9.93
CA LYS A 22 -6.30 -2.21 8.48
C LYS A 22 -5.01 -2.61 7.75
N PRO A 23 -5.06 -2.90 6.45
CA PRO A 23 -3.85 -3.08 5.67
C PRO A 23 -3.11 -1.74 5.46
N PRO A 24 -1.77 -1.75 5.31
CA PRO A 24 -0.96 -0.54 5.18
C PRO A 24 -1.42 0.37 4.02
N ILE A 25 -1.86 -0.21 2.89
CA ILE A 25 -2.35 0.55 1.73
C ILE A 25 -3.53 1.48 2.09
N SER A 26 -4.35 1.13 3.08
CA SER A 26 -5.51 1.94 3.49
C SER A 26 -5.12 3.30 4.10
N LEU A 27 -3.85 3.51 4.44
CA LEU A 27 -3.34 4.79 4.93
C LEU A 27 -2.88 5.72 3.81
N LEU A 28 -2.72 5.21 2.59
CA LEU A 28 -2.40 6.06 1.44
C LEU A 28 -3.65 6.85 1.08
N ASN A 29 -3.69 8.11 1.51
CA ASN A 29 -4.60 9.08 0.91
C ASN A 29 -4.26 9.12 -0.59
N SER A 30 -5.29 9.05 -1.44
CA SER A 30 -5.18 9.17 -2.90
C SER A 30 -4.67 10.57 -3.29
N LEU A 31 -3.42 10.87 -2.98
CA LEU A 31 -2.67 11.88 -3.68
C LEU A 31 -2.14 11.18 -4.93
N PRO A 32 -2.41 11.70 -6.13
CA PRO A 32 -1.88 11.12 -7.35
C PRO A 32 -0.37 11.03 -7.15
N ALA A 33 0.15 9.80 -7.16
CA ALA A 33 1.54 9.51 -6.90
C ALA A 33 2.38 10.20 -7.96
N CYS A 34 2.86 11.42 -7.65
CA CYS A 34 3.62 12.26 -8.56
C CYS A 34 2.85 12.55 -9.87
N LEU A 35 2.31 13.77 -9.99
CA LEU A 35 1.83 14.27 -11.27
C LEU A 35 2.90 13.98 -12.35
N PRO A 36 2.52 13.48 -13.54
CA PRO A 36 3.50 13.35 -14.61
C PRO A 36 4.07 14.75 -14.84
N VAL A 37 5.40 14.88 -14.76
CA VAL A 37 6.06 16.06 -15.30
C VAL A 37 5.98 15.92 -16.82
N GLU A 38 4.86 16.37 -17.39
CA GLU A 38 4.66 16.48 -18.83
C GLU A 38 5.68 17.47 -19.41
N PRO A 39 6.40 17.13 -20.50
CA PRO A 39 6.83 18.12 -21.49
C PRO A 39 5.73 18.39 -22.52
#